data_AF-A0A2V2C3M6-F1
#
_entry.id   AF-A0A2V2C3M6-F1
#
_cell.length_a   1.000
_cell.length_b   1.000
_cell.length_c   1.000
_cell.angle_alpha   90.00
_cell.angle_beta   90.00
_cell.angle_gamma   90.00
#
_symmetry.space_group_name_H-M   'P 1'
#
loop_
_entity.id
_entity.type
_entity.pdbx_description
1 polymer ?
#
loop_
_entity_poly.entity_id
_entity_poly.type
_entity_poly.pdbx_seq_one_letter_code
_entity_poly.pdbx_strand_id
1 'polypeptide(L)'
;MNSPQANWVFDYGAYLPISGRTDNIFHRIKAPVLDIASISIINHDATDTGYWASDGFHETGASSGIKFVGGASNSSWNIGTFTYTGSAGSYDRGVILGAGQVTSFQPDITIGTMNIGQGENTTTLKIGDYAGGVAYATLEDGDIKVGDPVDIADTTGAKSLTVTGDINMHGNVLFNTNVWNEDALASHSEYSPDILVQGVVRMTQSDGGKTPTWNVLHRTNLISWKNSKPSVPAINTFIKIGGLDGSGTISNDSKTVDPCTVKIIFTNKTDCEFTGVFTENRSDTIKTVMSVKMAGENGKRQIIRADSAFTGTVEVESGTLIMHSTAALGKLTMTGGGFGGIDGGVKVSEAEWLGGDIVFHNAEAFMGGSPDKITVDGTFAKTGEGKIGVDFSGLDASIFVEDGNLVFDLITANALKGFSADANDDFAAKNLLGAVADFAWAGKTLTVSFSQVPEPAAVAAIFGALALGLAAWRRRK
;
A
#
# COMPACT_ATOMS: atom_id res chain seq x y z
N MET A 1 30.37 -12.22 11.91
CA MET A 1 30.93 -12.72 10.62
C MET A 1 29.96 -12.40 9.50
N ASN A 2 30.47 -12.06 8.33
CA ASN A 2 29.66 -11.85 7.11
C ASN A 2 29.63 -13.18 6.33
N SER A 3 28.50 -13.88 6.36
CA SER A 3 28.32 -15.22 5.79
C SER A 3 26.83 -15.54 5.67
N PRO A 4 26.37 -16.19 4.58
CA PRO A 4 24.96 -16.56 4.39
C PRO A 4 24.37 -17.48 5.46
N GLN A 5 25.21 -18.06 6.33
CA GLN A 5 24.83 -18.92 7.45
C GLN A 5 24.88 -18.18 8.81
N ALA A 6 25.40 -16.96 8.83
CA ALA A 6 25.57 -16.19 10.05
C ALA A 6 24.24 -15.60 10.52
N ASN A 7 23.93 -15.79 11.81
CA ASN A 7 22.81 -15.15 12.49
C ASN A 7 23.38 -14.08 13.42
N TRP A 8 22.95 -12.83 13.23
CA TRP A 8 23.32 -11.74 14.12
C TRP A 8 22.18 -11.50 15.11
N VAL A 9 22.45 -11.74 16.39
CA VAL A 9 21.45 -11.58 17.46
C VAL A 9 21.91 -10.46 18.39
N PHE A 10 21.03 -9.48 18.57
CA PHE A 10 21.18 -8.37 19.50
C PHE A 10 20.08 -8.53 20.56
N ASP A 11 20.46 -9.06 21.72
CA ASP A 11 19.57 -9.23 22.87
C ASP A 11 19.95 -8.25 23.97
N TYR A 12 19.10 -7.23 24.16
CA TYR A 12 19.35 -6.16 25.12
C TYR A 12 19.12 -6.57 26.57
N GLY A 13 18.32 -7.61 26.81
CA GLY A 13 18.12 -8.16 28.16
C GLY A 13 19.37 -8.86 28.72
N ALA A 14 20.32 -9.22 27.85
CA ALA A 14 21.54 -9.93 28.23
C ALA A 14 22.77 -9.02 28.37
N TYR A 15 22.87 -7.94 27.60
CA TYR A 15 23.98 -6.98 27.63
C TYR A 15 23.55 -5.60 27.10
N LEU A 16 23.89 -4.53 27.83
CA LEU A 16 23.80 -3.15 27.32
C LEU A 16 25.12 -2.78 26.63
N PRO A 17 25.15 -2.54 25.31
CA PRO A 17 26.32 -1.92 24.70
C PRO A 17 26.33 -0.43 25.07
N ILE A 18 27.51 0.06 25.43
CA ILE A 18 27.76 1.48 25.70
C ILE A 18 27.65 2.25 24.38
N SER A 19 26.85 3.31 24.33
CA SER A 19 26.67 4.14 23.15
C SER A 19 27.72 5.26 23.12
N GLY A 20 28.36 5.51 21.98
CA GLY A 20 29.27 6.64 21.82
C GLY A 20 28.58 8.00 21.64
N ARG A 21 27.27 8.09 21.84
CA ARG A 21 26.45 9.31 21.73
C ARG A 21 25.27 9.21 22.69
N THR A 22 24.66 10.32 23.07
CA THR A 22 23.36 10.35 23.77
C THR A 22 22.20 9.75 22.96
N ASP A 23 22.44 9.28 21.73
CA ASP A 23 21.39 9.16 20.72
C ASP A 23 21.24 7.74 20.13
N ASN A 24 22.30 7.08 19.64
CA ASN A 24 22.20 5.76 19.00
C ASN A 24 23.51 4.95 19.05
N ILE A 25 23.37 3.62 19.02
CA ILE A 25 24.43 2.65 18.70
C ILE A 25 24.55 2.51 17.19
N PHE A 26 25.78 2.57 16.66
CA PHE A 26 26.05 2.52 15.23
C PHE A 26 26.79 1.26 14.82
N HIS A 27 26.24 0.53 13.86
CA HIS A 27 26.88 -0.57 13.14
C HIS A 27 27.24 -0.12 11.74
N ARG A 28 28.52 0.24 11.53
CA ARG A 28 29.03 0.66 10.23
C ARG A 28 29.46 -0.56 9.40
N ILE A 29 28.77 -0.81 8.30
CA ILE A 29 29.09 -1.89 7.37
C ILE A 29 30.09 -1.36 6.33
N LYS A 30 31.39 -1.57 6.60
CA LYS A 30 32.48 -1.16 5.70
C LYS A 30 32.72 -2.12 4.52
N ALA A 31 32.06 -3.28 4.52
CA ALA A 31 32.10 -4.19 3.38
C ALA A 31 31.08 -3.74 2.33
N PRO A 32 31.42 -3.78 1.02
CA PRO A 32 30.47 -3.46 -0.04
C PRO A 32 29.34 -4.48 -0.14
N VAL A 33 29.53 -5.69 0.39
CA VAL A 33 28.49 -6.72 0.45
C VAL A 33 28.31 -7.15 1.90
N LEU A 34 27.07 -7.14 2.38
CA LEU A 34 26.63 -7.84 3.58
C LEU A 34 25.71 -8.97 3.13
N ASP A 35 26.02 -10.21 3.51
CA ASP A 35 25.23 -11.38 3.18
C ASP A 35 25.13 -12.27 4.43
N ILE A 36 23.94 -12.29 5.04
CA ILE A 36 23.69 -12.94 6.33
C ILE A 36 22.35 -13.66 6.37
N ALA A 37 22.29 -14.75 7.13
CA ALA A 37 21.07 -15.53 7.30
C ALA A 37 19.99 -14.71 8.03
N SER A 38 20.36 -14.00 9.10
CA SER A 38 19.41 -13.19 9.84
C SER A 38 20.03 -12.05 10.64
N ILE A 39 19.20 -11.05 10.91
CA ILE A 39 19.37 -10.08 11.99
C ILE A 39 18.17 -10.22 12.91
N SER A 40 18.40 -10.43 14.19
CA SER A 40 17.37 -10.45 15.23
C SER A 40 17.71 -9.45 16.32
N ILE A 41 16.86 -8.47 16.53
CA ILE A 41 16.96 -7.47 17.59
C ILE A 41 15.79 -7.72 18.53
N ILE A 42 16.09 -8.16 19.74
CA ILE A 42 15.10 -8.59 20.73
C ILE A 42 15.25 -7.83 22.04
N ASN A 43 14.13 -7.63 22.73
CA ASN A 43 14.06 -6.97 24.04
C ASN A 43 14.75 -5.60 24.07
N HIS A 44 14.70 -4.85 22.96
CA HIS A 44 15.30 -3.52 22.89
C HIS A 44 14.48 -2.57 23.75
N ASP A 45 15.04 -2.21 24.91
CA ASP A 45 14.46 -1.29 25.88
C ASP A 45 15.58 -0.39 26.42
N ALA A 46 16.16 0.41 25.53
CA ALA A 46 17.33 1.19 25.86
C ALA A 46 16.95 2.51 26.55
N THR A 47 16.32 2.40 27.73
CA THR A 47 15.92 3.52 28.60
C THR A 47 17.06 4.00 29.50
N ASP A 48 18.03 3.13 29.82
CA ASP A 48 19.24 3.45 30.59
C ASP A 48 20.50 3.09 29.78
N THR A 49 21.19 4.09 29.21
CA THR A 49 22.42 3.87 28.43
C THR A 49 23.58 4.71 28.96
N GLY A 50 24.78 4.12 28.99
CA GLY A 50 26.02 4.87 29.24
C GLY A 50 26.62 5.42 27.95
N TYR A 51 27.34 6.54 28.04
CA TYR A 51 28.15 7.07 26.94
C TYR A 51 29.58 7.46 27.36
N TRP A 52 30.48 7.46 26.38
CA TRP A 52 31.82 8.05 26.53
C TRP A 52 31.83 9.49 26.01
N ALA A 53 32.42 10.41 26.75
CA ALA A 53 32.72 11.77 26.34
C ALA A 53 34.22 12.06 26.56
N SER A 54 34.68 13.25 26.15
CA SER A 54 36.09 13.63 26.27
C SER A 54 36.62 13.66 27.72
N ASP A 55 35.74 13.64 28.71
CA ASP A 55 36.02 13.63 30.14
C ASP A 55 35.78 12.27 30.82
N GLY A 56 35.39 11.23 30.07
CA GLY A 56 35.22 9.86 30.57
C GLY A 56 33.85 9.24 30.29
N PHE A 57 33.54 8.15 31.00
CA PHE A 57 32.28 7.44 30.88
C PHE A 57 31.21 8.06 31.78
N HIS A 58 30.01 8.26 31.25
CA HIS A 58 28.84 8.79 31.94
C HIS A 58 27.66 7.84 31.77
N GLU A 59 27.07 7.38 32.88
CA GLU A 59 25.77 6.70 32.84
C GLU A 59 24.67 7.73 32.60
N THR A 60 23.79 7.50 31.61
CA THR A 60 22.62 8.37 31.38
C THR A 60 21.31 7.60 31.25
N GLY A 61 20.22 8.23 31.70
CA GLY A 61 18.84 7.79 31.42
C GLY A 61 18.31 8.27 30.05
N ALA A 62 19.18 8.35 29.02
CA ALA A 62 18.79 8.81 27.69
C ALA A 62 18.36 7.64 26.80
N SER A 63 17.31 7.84 25.98
CA SER A 63 16.82 6.83 25.06
C SER A 63 17.76 6.65 23.87
N SER A 64 18.21 5.41 23.62
CA SER A 64 19.05 5.09 22.46
C SER A 64 18.25 4.41 21.34
N GLY A 65 18.78 4.45 20.12
CA GLY A 65 18.35 3.61 19.00
C GLY A 65 19.52 2.81 18.42
N ILE A 66 19.23 1.92 17.47
CA ILE A 66 20.25 1.14 16.74
C ILE A 66 20.25 1.58 15.29
N LYS A 67 21.42 1.89 14.73
CA LYS A 67 21.58 2.27 13.34
C LYS A 67 22.55 1.35 12.61
N PHE A 68 22.09 0.76 11.51
CA PHE A 68 22.95 0.07 10.55
C PHE A 68 23.19 1.02 9.37
N VAL A 69 24.47 1.36 9.14
CA VAL A 69 24.86 2.36 8.15
C VAL A 69 25.85 1.80 7.13
N GLY A 70 25.67 2.18 5.86
CA GLY A 70 26.59 1.88 4.76
C GLY A 70 27.89 2.66 4.91
N GLY A 71 29.01 1.95 4.87
CA GLY A 71 30.36 2.50 4.95
C GLY A 71 31.23 2.22 3.72
N ALA A 72 30.64 1.72 2.63
CA ALA A 72 31.32 1.37 1.41
C ALA A 72 30.52 1.74 0.17
N SER A 73 31.21 2.11 -0.91
CA SER A 73 30.56 2.39 -2.19
C SER A 73 29.90 1.13 -2.74
N ASN A 74 28.75 1.29 -3.43
CA ASN A 74 27.98 0.18 -4.00
C ASN A 74 27.59 -0.88 -2.97
N SER A 75 27.19 -0.42 -1.77
CA SER A 75 26.75 -1.31 -0.70
C SER A 75 25.54 -2.14 -1.13
N SER A 76 25.60 -3.46 -0.95
CA SER A 76 24.51 -4.39 -1.21
C SER A 76 24.33 -5.29 -0.01
N TRP A 77 23.14 -5.28 0.59
CA TRP A 77 22.83 -6.01 1.81
C TRP A 77 21.77 -7.07 1.52
N ASN A 78 22.13 -8.33 1.71
CA ASN A 78 21.27 -9.50 1.60
C ASN A 78 21.07 -10.09 2.99
N ILE A 79 19.83 -10.05 3.48
CA ILE A 79 19.48 -10.51 4.82
C ILE A 79 18.36 -11.54 4.67
N GLY A 80 18.57 -12.79 5.07
CA GLY A 80 17.53 -13.82 4.96
C GLY A 80 16.28 -13.47 5.78
N THR A 81 16.42 -13.22 7.07
CA THR A 81 15.30 -12.78 7.93
C THR A 81 15.71 -11.61 8.81
N PHE A 82 14.91 -10.55 8.80
CA PHE A 82 15.03 -9.44 9.74
C PHE A 82 13.93 -9.55 10.80
N THR A 83 14.28 -9.53 12.07
CA THR A 83 13.33 -9.54 13.18
C THR A 83 13.66 -8.43 14.16
N TYR A 84 12.66 -7.60 14.48
CA TYR A 84 12.77 -6.58 15.53
C TYR A 84 11.52 -6.61 16.41
N THR A 85 11.66 -7.01 17.67
CA THR A 85 10.50 -7.21 18.57
C THR A 85 10.10 -5.97 19.36
N GLY A 86 10.99 -4.98 19.49
CA GLY A 86 10.85 -3.89 20.47
C GLY A 86 10.80 -4.38 21.92
N SER A 87 10.28 -3.53 22.81
CA SER A 87 9.96 -3.85 24.22
C SER A 87 8.67 -3.15 24.67
N ALA A 88 8.00 -3.73 25.67
CA ALA A 88 6.76 -3.22 26.22
C ALA A 88 6.99 -1.87 26.92
N GLY A 89 6.24 -0.84 26.51
CA GLY A 89 6.37 0.50 27.11
C GLY A 89 7.68 1.24 26.78
N SER A 90 8.49 0.71 25.86
CA SER A 90 9.75 1.33 25.47
C SER A 90 9.58 2.75 24.94
N TYR A 91 10.51 3.62 25.30
CA TYR A 91 10.71 4.97 24.75
C TYR A 91 11.97 5.05 23.88
N ASP A 92 12.50 3.90 23.44
CA ASP A 92 13.66 3.82 22.56
C ASP A 92 13.42 4.56 21.23
N ARG A 93 14.53 4.92 20.57
CA ARG A 93 14.49 5.66 19.30
C ARG A 93 14.33 4.75 18.08
N GLY A 94 14.20 3.44 18.30
CA GLY A 94 14.00 2.44 17.29
C GLY A 94 15.26 1.89 16.65
N VAL A 95 15.04 1.14 15.58
CA VAL A 95 16.08 0.62 14.69
C VAL A 95 16.01 1.37 13.36
N ILE A 96 17.17 1.69 12.79
CA ILE A 96 17.29 2.29 11.47
C ILE A 96 18.20 1.40 10.62
N LEU A 97 17.73 1.01 9.44
CA LEU A 97 18.52 0.30 8.45
C LEU A 97 18.74 1.19 7.23
N GLY A 98 19.96 1.18 6.70
CA GLY A 98 20.18 1.59 5.32
C GLY A 98 20.54 3.05 5.09
N ALA A 99 20.93 3.79 6.11
CA ALA A 99 21.47 5.13 5.90
C ALA A 99 22.91 5.05 5.34
N GLY A 100 23.26 5.92 4.39
CA GLY A 100 24.61 6.03 3.82
C GLY A 100 25.32 7.27 4.32
N GLN A 101 26.61 7.15 4.68
CA GLN A 101 27.39 8.31 5.14
C GLN A 101 27.55 9.38 4.02
N VAL A 102 27.58 8.91 2.79
CA VAL A 102 27.59 9.72 1.57
C VAL A 102 26.71 9.02 0.55
N THR A 103 26.29 9.73 -0.50
CA THR A 103 25.44 9.16 -1.56
C THR A 103 26.01 7.90 -2.19
N SER A 104 27.33 7.80 -2.37
CA SER A 104 27.93 6.57 -2.91
C SER A 104 27.77 5.35 -2.00
N PHE A 105 27.51 5.55 -0.71
CA PHE A 105 27.38 4.50 0.30
C PHE A 105 25.94 4.06 0.55
N GLN A 106 24.96 4.65 -0.16
CA GLN A 106 23.58 4.18 -0.05
C GLN A 106 23.51 2.67 -0.36
N PRO A 107 22.94 1.86 0.54
CA PRO A 107 22.81 0.43 0.31
C PRO A 107 21.59 0.10 -0.54
N ASP A 108 21.76 -0.90 -1.41
CA ASP A 108 20.67 -1.70 -1.97
C ASP A 108 20.34 -2.82 -0.97
N ILE A 109 19.13 -2.81 -0.42
CA ILE A 109 18.74 -3.74 0.65
C ILE A 109 17.78 -4.79 0.11
N THR A 110 18.14 -6.06 0.27
CA THR A 110 17.29 -7.22 0.02
C THR A 110 17.08 -8.00 1.31
N ILE A 111 15.82 -8.22 1.69
CA ILE A 111 15.43 -8.99 2.86
C ILE A 111 14.53 -10.15 2.43
N GLY A 112 14.73 -11.36 2.96
CA GLY A 112 13.83 -12.48 2.70
C GLY A 112 12.47 -12.30 3.37
N THR A 113 12.44 -12.09 4.69
CA THR A 113 11.22 -11.80 5.44
C THR A 113 11.49 -10.80 6.55
N MET A 114 10.55 -9.90 6.80
CA MET A 114 10.63 -8.93 7.89
C MET A 114 9.55 -9.24 8.93
N ASN A 115 9.95 -9.37 10.20
CA ASN A 115 9.05 -9.48 11.34
C ASN A 115 9.29 -8.29 12.27
N ILE A 116 8.26 -7.46 12.50
CA ILE A 116 8.38 -6.19 13.20
C ILE A 116 7.30 -6.14 14.28
N GLY A 117 7.72 -5.92 15.53
CA GLY A 117 6.85 -5.94 16.69
C GLY A 117 6.50 -7.35 17.17
N GLN A 118 6.05 -7.41 18.43
CA GLN A 118 5.62 -8.64 19.10
C GLN A 118 4.68 -8.28 20.25
N GLY A 119 3.53 -8.93 20.35
CA GLY A 119 2.58 -8.71 21.44
C GLY A 119 2.23 -7.22 21.61
N GLU A 120 2.42 -6.70 22.82
CA GLU A 120 2.18 -5.29 23.20
C GLU A 120 3.43 -4.40 23.11
N ASN A 121 4.53 -4.90 22.53
CA ASN A 121 5.78 -4.14 22.47
C ASN A 121 5.63 -2.90 21.59
N THR A 122 6.23 -1.80 22.04
CA THR A 122 6.42 -0.60 21.22
C THR A 122 7.63 -0.81 20.33
N THR A 123 7.47 -0.60 19.02
CA THR A 123 8.52 -0.87 18.03
C THR A 123 8.59 0.26 17.02
N THR A 124 9.72 0.94 16.91
CA THR A 124 9.96 1.93 15.83
C THR A 124 11.05 1.41 14.89
N LEU A 125 10.72 1.17 13.62
CA LEU A 125 11.69 0.80 12.60
C LEU A 125 11.71 1.86 11.49
N LYS A 126 12.89 2.23 11.03
CA LYS A 126 13.05 3.05 9.82
C LYS A 126 13.95 2.39 8.80
N ILE A 127 13.60 2.53 7.52
CA ILE A 127 14.52 2.27 6.41
C ILE A 127 14.92 3.61 5.81
N GLY A 128 16.19 3.96 5.93
CA GLY A 128 16.72 5.28 5.62
C GLY A 128 16.48 6.31 6.74
N ASP A 129 17.38 7.29 6.83
CA ASP A 129 17.31 8.44 7.74
C ASP A 129 18.19 9.58 7.20
N TYR A 130 17.98 10.82 7.66
CA TYR A 130 18.87 11.97 7.42
C TYR A 130 19.36 12.49 8.78
N ALA A 131 20.58 12.15 9.18
CA ALA A 131 21.11 12.51 10.50
C ALA A 131 22.65 12.64 10.52
N GLY A 132 23.19 13.66 11.19
CA GLY A 132 24.65 13.79 11.40
C GLY A 132 25.06 13.80 12.88
N GLY A 133 26.33 13.52 13.18
CA GLY A 133 27.00 13.80 14.46
C GLY A 133 28.30 13.02 14.69
N VAL A 134 28.82 13.09 15.92
CA VAL A 134 30.04 12.38 16.36
C VAL A 134 29.64 11.20 17.24
N ALA A 135 30.27 10.04 17.04
CA ALA A 135 30.17 8.87 17.91
C ALA A 135 31.57 8.51 18.46
N TYR A 136 31.64 7.59 19.42
CA TYR A 136 32.90 7.04 19.92
C TYR A 136 33.00 5.54 19.63
N ALA A 137 34.18 5.07 19.24
CA ALA A 137 34.37 3.68 18.88
C ALA A 137 34.24 2.73 20.08
N THR A 138 33.50 1.64 19.92
CA THR A 138 33.31 0.57 20.93
C THR A 138 34.11 -0.69 20.62
N LEU A 139 34.76 -0.72 19.45
CA LEU A 139 35.62 -1.78 18.96
C LEU A 139 36.84 -1.12 18.33
N GLU A 140 37.99 -1.78 18.40
CA GLU A 140 39.18 -1.30 17.68
C GLU A 140 39.06 -1.57 16.18
N ASP A 141 39.50 -0.62 15.36
CA ASP A 141 39.57 -0.75 13.90
C ASP A 141 40.71 0.09 13.33
N GLY A 142 41.80 -0.58 12.96
CA GLY A 142 43.04 0.08 12.54
C GLY A 142 43.60 0.99 13.64
N ASP A 143 43.72 2.27 13.32
CA ASP A 143 44.19 3.31 14.25
C ASP A 143 43.10 3.82 15.20
N ILE A 144 41.83 3.46 14.95
CA ILE A 144 40.71 3.84 15.83
C ILE A 144 40.69 2.90 17.03
N LYS A 145 40.85 3.47 18.23
CA LYS A 145 40.79 2.77 19.52
C LYS A 145 39.44 2.97 20.18
N VAL A 146 39.11 2.05 21.09
CA VAL A 146 37.90 2.18 21.91
C VAL A 146 37.96 3.53 22.65
N GLY A 147 36.91 4.33 22.50
CA GLY A 147 36.83 5.68 23.04
C GLY A 147 37.31 6.80 22.12
N ASP A 148 37.81 6.52 20.91
CA ASP A 148 38.17 7.55 19.94
C ASP A 148 36.94 8.15 19.25
N PRO A 149 36.91 9.46 18.98
CA PRO A 149 35.81 10.11 18.27
C PRO A 149 35.80 9.71 16.79
N VAL A 150 34.61 9.47 16.26
CA VAL A 150 34.33 9.07 14.89
C VAL A 150 33.18 9.90 14.34
N ASP A 151 33.45 10.71 13.33
CA ASP A 151 32.40 11.46 12.63
C ASP A 151 31.49 10.51 11.83
N ILE A 152 30.18 10.74 11.96
CA ILE A 152 29.11 10.06 11.24
C ILE A 152 28.18 11.12 10.66
N ALA A 153 28.35 11.43 9.37
CA ALA A 153 27.39 12.23 8.63
C ALA A 153 26.52 11.29 7.81
N ASP A 154 25.24 11.07 8.13
CA ASP A 154 24.32 10.32 7.26
C ASP A 154 23.70 11.33 6.29
N THR A 155 24.17 11.35 5.05
CA THR A 155 23.64 12.30 4.05
C THR A 155 22.51 11.71 3.23
N THR A 156 22.18 10.42 3.37
CA THR A 156 21.27 9.70 2.45
C THR A 156 20.53 8.51 3.08
N GLY A 157 19.35 8.17 2.53
CA GLY A 157 18.59 6.93 2.84
C GLY A 157 19.09 5.70 2.05
N ALA A 158 18.32 4.61 2.04
CA ALA A 158 18.64 3.42 1.23
C ALA A 158 18.32 3.66 -0.26
N LYS A 159 19.08 3.05 -1.18
CA LYS A 159 18.80 3.15 -2.63
C LYS A 159 17.49 2.45 -2.98
N SER A 160 17.33 1.25 -2.47
CA SER A 160 16.23 0.34 -2.77
C SER A 160 15.97 -0.56 -1.56
N LEU A 161 14.71 -1.00 -1.44
CA LEU A 161 14.31 -2.03 -0.50
C LEU A 161 13.53 -3.10 -1.25
N THR A 162 14.08 -4.31 -1.32
CA THR A 162 13.39 -5.50 -1.81
C THR A 162 13.14 -6.44 -0.65
N VAL A 163 11.88 -6.84 -0.45
CA VAL A 163 11.50 -7.94 0.42
C VAL A 163 10.98 -9.08 -0.45
N THR A 164 11.66 -10.22 -0.48
CA THR A 164 11.30 -11.33 -1.39
C THR A 164 10.16 -12.20 -0.86
N GLY A 165 9.89 -12.13 0.43
CA GLY A 165 8.73 -12.72 1.09
C GLY A 165 7.82 -11.65 1.70
N ASP A 166 7.39 -11.88 2.93
CA ASP A 166 6.38 -11.07 3.60
C ASP A 166 7.00 -10.02 4.55
N ILE A 167 6.23 -8.96 4.82
CA ILE A 167 6.46 -8.06 5.95
C ILE A 167 5.34 -8.29 6.95
N ASN A 168 5.67 -8.80 8.13
CA ASN A 168 4.72 -9.03 9.20
C ASN A 168 4.92 -7.97 10.29
N MET A 169 3.89 -7.19 10.56
CA MET A 169 3.86 -6.18 11.63
C MET A 169 2.84 -6.56 12.68
N HIS A 170 3.22 -6.50 13.97
CA HIS A 170 2.35 -6.88 15.07
C HIS A 170 2.31 -5.83 16.17
N GLY A 171 1.10 -5.37 16.52
CA GLY A 171 0.87 -4.48 17.66
C GLY A 171 1.33 -3.05 17.41
N ASN A 172 2.01 -2.46 18.40
CA ASN A 172 2.38 -1.05 18.41
C ASN A 172 3.65 -0.76 17.58
N VAL A 173 3.56 -1.00 16.27
CA VAL A 173 4.64 -0.78 15.31
C VAL A 173 4.50 0.58 14.64
N LEU A 174 5.59 1.33 14.58
CA LEU A 174 5.78 2.47 13.68
C LEU A 174 6.90 2.12 12.68
N PHE A 175 6.52 1.85 11.43
CA PHE A 175 7.45 1.58 10.34
C PHE A 175 7.52 2.78 9.39
N ASN A 176 8.71 3.38 9.26
CA ASN A 176 8.91 4.56 8.43
C ASN A 176 9.89 4.26 7.29
N THR A 177 9.47 4.50 6.05
CA THR A 177 10.34 4.26 4.88
C THR A 177 10.74 5.55 4.19
N ASN A 178 12.04 5.72 3.97
CA ASN A 178 12.65 6.77 3.19
C ASN A 178 13.68 6.13 2.24
N VAL A 179 13.14 5.44 1.24
CA VAL A 179 13.91 4.68 0.26
C VAL A 179 13.87 5.44 -1.05
N TRP A 180 15.06 5.82 -1.54
CA TRP A 180 15.22 6.49 -2.81
C TRP A 180 16.70 6.49 -3.22
N ASN A 181 16.97 6.06 -4.45
CA ASN A 181 18.29 6.15 -5.05
C ASN A 181 18.58 7.59 -5.49
N GLU A 182 19.59 8.24 -4.91
CA GLU A 182 19.91 9.64 -5.26
C GLU A 182 20.72 9.79 -6.55
N ASP A 183 21.05 8.70 -7.25
CA ASP A 183 21.66 8.76 -8.57
C ASP A 183 20.71 9.42 -9.58
N ALA A 184 21.16 10.49 -10.23
CA ALA A 184 20.36 11.24 -11.21
C ALA A 184 19.94 10.41 -12.44
N LEU A 185 20.61 9.27 -12.69
CA LEU A 185 20.26 8.33 -13.75
C LEU A 185 19.38 7.16 -13.27
N ALA A 186 19.05 7.11 -11.98
CA ALA A 186 18.19 6.06 -11.44
C ALA A 186 16.78 6.14 -12.03
N SER A 187 16.24 4.96 -12.35
CA SER A 187 14.85 4.84 -12.78
C SER A 187 13.95 4.64 -11.55
N HIS A 188 13.00 5.54 -11.39
CA HIS A 188 11.92 5.44 -10.40
C HIS A 188 10.62 5.26 -11.16
N SER A 189 10.12 4.03 -11.21
CA SER A 189 8.93 3.70 -12.00
C SER A 189 8.23 2.45 -11.48
N GLU A 190 7.08 2.12 -12.05
CA GLU A 190 6.36 0.88 -11.74
C GLU A 190 7.17 -0.39 -12.10
N TYR A 191 8.09 -0.28 -13.06
CA TYR A 191 8.97 -1.36 -13.51
C TYR A 191 10.27 -1.44 -12.69
N SER A 192 10.67 -0.33 -12.07
CA SER A 192 11.82 -0.21 -11.19
C SER A 192 11.38 0.52 -9.91
N PRO A 193 10.61 -0.15 -9.03
CA PRO A 193 10.10 0.47 -7.83
C PRO A 193 11.21 0.68 -6.80
N ASP A 194 11.10 1.74 -5.99
CA ASP A 194 12.01 2.02 -4.89
C ASP A 194 11.87 0.98 -3.76
N ILE A 195 10.62 0.56 -3.52
CA ILE A 195 10.26 -0.49 -2.56
C ILE A 195 9.50 -1.59 -3.29
N LEU A 196 10.01 -2.82 -3.23
CA LEU A 196 9.37 -4.02 -3.73
C LEU A 196 9.15 -5.02 -2.60
N VAL A 197 7.91 -5.36 -2.30
CA VAL A 197 7.56 -6.50 -1.43
C VAL A 197 6.89 -7.55 -2.31
N GLN A 198 7.55 -8.68 -2.54
CA GLN A 198 7.01 -9.72 -3.42
C GLN A 198 5.90 -10.54 -2.75
N GLY A 199 5.87 -10.57 -1.42
CA GLY A 199 4.82 -11.18 -0.61
C GLY A 199 3.81 -10.15 -0.08
N VAL A 200 3.10 -10.54 0.97
CA VAL A 200 2.04 -9.74 1.58
C VAL A 200 2.61 -8.91 2.74
N VAL A 201 2.17 -7.66 2.84
CA VAL A 201 2.36 -6.85 4.05
C VAL A 201 1.19 -7.13 4.98
N ARG A 202 1.44 -7.81 6.10
CA ARG A 202 0.43 -8.19 7.10
C ARG A 202 0.52 -7.30 8.32
N MET A 203 -0.59 -6.67 8.69
CA MET A 203 -0.71 -5.84 9.88
C MET A 203 -1.65 -6.50 10.88
N THR A 204 -1.11 -6.89 12.04
CA THR A 204 -1.87 -7.61 13.07
C THR A 204 -2.04 -6.71 14.29
N GLN A 205 -3.29 -6.53 14.73
CA GLN A 205 -3.60 -5.84 15.97
C GLN A 205 -3.11 -6.66 17.18
N SER A 206 -2.62 -6.00 18.22
CA SER A 206 -2.31 -6.65 19.51
C SER A 206 -3.58 -6.94 20.33
N ASP A 207 -3.47 -7.78 21.35
CA ASP A 207 -4.58 -8.11 22.26
C ASP A 207 -5.12 -6.84 22.97
N GLY A 208 -4.24 -5.88 23.25
CA GLY A 208 -4.56 -4.55 23.79
C GLY A 208 -5.15 -3.56 22.78
N GLY A 209 -5.39 -4.00 21.53
CA GLY A 209 -6.03 -3.21 20.50
C GLY A 209 -5.11 -2.25 19.74
N LYS A 210 -3.78 -2.32 19.93
CA LYS A 210 -2.82 -1.48 19.20
C LYS A 210 -2.61 -2.03 17.80
N THR A 211 -2.57 -1.17 16.80
CA THR A 211 -2.39 -1.57 15.40
C THR A 211 -1.12 -0.98 14.79
N PRO A 212 -0.46 -1.69 13.86
CA PRO A 212 0.70 -1.17 13.15
C PRO A 212 0.40 0.11 12.35
N THR A 213 1.43 0.94 12.21
CA THR A 213 1.48 2.09 11.29
C THR A 213 2.65 1.91 10.34
N TRP A 214 2.39 2.00 9.03
CA TRP A 214 3.43 2.11 8.02
C TRP A 214 3.31 3.45 7.29
N ASN A 215 4.29 4.32 7.55
CA ASN A 215 4.51 5.50 6.73
C ASN A 215 5.28 5.11 5.48
N VAL A 216 4.55 4.84 4.40
CA VAL A 216 5.09 4.33 3.11
C VAL A 216 6.12 5.27 2.49
N LEU A 217 6.00 6.56 2.79
CA LEU A 217 7.07 7.53 2.67
C LEU A 217 7.08 8.39 3.93
N HIS A 218 8.23 8.49 4.58
CA HIS A 218 8.41 9.30 5.78
C HIS A 218 9.65 10.18 5.62
N ARG A 219 9.40 11.48 5.41
CA ARG A 219 10.46 12.45 5.21
C ARG A 219 10.25 13.64 6.12
N THR A 220 10.90 13.59 7.27
CA THR A 220 10.81 14.62 8.29
C THR A 220 12.00 15.57 8.15
N ASN A 221 11.78 16.72 7.52
CA ASN A 221 12.32 18.05 7.86
C ASN A 221 12.52 18.93 6.61
N LEU A 222 12.03 20.17 6.69
CA LEU A 222 12.61 21.28 5.93
C LEU A 222 13.96 21.63 6.54
N ILE A 223 14.94 22.02 5.73
CA ILE A 223 16.22 22.51 6.26
C ILE A 223 15.91 23.76 7.09
N SER A 224 16.13 23.72 8.41
CA SER A 224 15.71 24.76 9.36
C SER A 224 16.33 26.15 9.10
N TRP A 225 17.49 26.22 8.44
CA TRP A 225 18.15 27.47 8.04
C TRP A 225 17.79 27.93 6.61
N LYS A 226 16.99 27.14 5.86
CA LYS A 226 16.51 27.48 4.52
C LYS A 226 15.16 26.82 4.26
N ASN A 227 14.12 27.33 4.93
CA ASN A 227 12.74 26.83 4.88
C ASN A 227 12.12 26.75 3.47
N SER A 228 12.73 27.40 2.47
CA SER A 228 12.34 27.32 1.05
C SER A 228 12.91 26.12 0.30
N LYS A 229 13.71 25.25 0.93
CA LYS A 229 14.20 23.99 0.36
C LYS A 229 14.04 22.83 1.35
N PRO A 230 13.42 21.71 0.95
CA PRO A 230 13.48 20.49 1.74
C PRO A 230 14.92 19.97 1.78
N SER A 231 15.28 19.24 2.85
CA SER A 231 16.60 18.56 2.94
C SER A 231 16.76 17.48 1.86
N VAL A 232 15.65 17.13 1.22
CA VAL A 232 15.50 16.03 0.29
C VAL A 232 14.66 16.52 -0.90
N PRO A 233 15.11 16.36 -2.16
CA PRO A 233 14.35 16.84 -3.32
C PRO A 233 12.97 16.18 -3.40
N ALA A 234 12.01 16.89 -4.03
CA ALA A 234 10.74 16.27 -4.41
C ALA A 234 10.97 15.24 -5.51
N ILE A 235 10.47 14.04 -5.27
CA ILE A 235 10.72 12.87 -6.09
C ILE A 235 9.48 12.00 -6.09
N ASN A 236 9.27 11.28 -7.19
CA ASN A 236 8.24 10.26 -7.22
C ASN A 236 8.80 8.99 -6.60
N THR A 237 8.02 8.35 -5.74
CA THR A 237 8.37 7.08 -5.10
C THR A 237 7.36 6.02 -5.53
N PHE A 238 7.87 4.87 -5.96
CA PHE A 238 7.05 3.75 -6.42
C PHE A 238 7.22 2.57 -5.47
N ILE A 239 6.10 2.08 -4.96
CA ILE A 239 6.03 1.04 -3.94
C ILE A 239 5.15 -0.07 -4.49
N LYS A 240 5.72 -1.25 -4.69
CA LYS A 240 5.02 -2.40 -5.26
C LYS A 240 4.95 -3.52 -4.23
N ILE A 241 3.75 -3.98 -3.89
CA ILE A 241 3.53 -4.99 -2.87
C ILE A 241 2.68 -6.16 -3.38
N GLY A 242 2.95 -7.37 -2.89
CA GLY A 242 2.21 -8.60 -3.20
C GLY A 242 0.83 -8.70 -2.58
N GLY A 243 0.45 -7.71 -1.77
CA GLY A 243 -0.86 -7.54 -1.14
C GLY A 243 -0.74 -6.83 0.21
N LEU A 244 -1.85 -6.27 0.69
CA LEU A 244 -1.96 -5.65 2.02
C LEU A 244 -3.10 -6.29 2.79
N ASP A 245 -2.81 -6.82 3.98
CA ASP A 245 -3.75 -7.64 4.73
C ASP A 245 -3.77 -7.29 6.22
N GLY A 246 -4.92 -7.44 6.86
CA GLY A 246 -5.13 -7.21 8.29
C GLY A 246 -5.56 -5.78 8.63
N SER A 247 -5.10 -5.25 9.77
CA SER A 247 -5.59 -3.98 10.31
C SER A 247 -4.49 -3.02 10.76
N GLY A 248 -4.57 -1.76 10.36
CA GLY A 248 -3.64 -0.74 10.82
C GLY A 248 -3.78 0.62 10.15
N THR A 249 -2.66 1.32 10.04
CA THR A 249 -2.56 2.63 9.37
C THR A 249 -1.53 2.55 8.25
N ILE A 250 -1.97 2.88 7.03
CA ILE A 250 -1.11 3.20 5.90
C ILE A 250 -1.18 4.69 5.67
N SER A 251 -0.02 5.35 5.72
CA SER A 251 0.06 6.78 5.52
C SER A 251 1.23 7.19 4.64
N ASN A 252 1.00 8.20 3.81
CA ASN A 252 2.10 9.02 3.31
C ASN A 252 2.38 10.16 4.29
N ASP A 253 3.51 10.12 5.00
CA ASP A 253 3.97 11.14 5.96
C ASP A 253 5.23 11.86 5.46
N SER A 254 5.28 12.13 4.16
CA SER A 254 6.34 12.91 3.54
C SER A 254 6.09 14.41 3.72
N LYS A 255 7.11 15.18 4.09
CA LYS A 255 7.02 16.65 4.20
C LYS A 255 7.78 17.34 3.06
N THR A 256 7.46 17.01 1.80
CA THR A 256 8.01 17.75 0.66
C THR A 256 7.14 18.96 0.34
N VAL A 257 7.79 20.11 0.15
CA VAL A 257 7.11 21.37 -0.20
C VAL A 257 6.87 21.50 -1.71
N ASP A 258 7.70 20.84 -2.52
CA ASP A 258 7.46 20.73 -3.95
C ASP A 258 6.56 19.51 -4.23
N PRO A 259 5.67 19.60 -5.24
CA PRO A 259 4.77 18.50 -5.60
C PRO A 259 5.52 17.23 -6.00
N CYS A 260 5.10 16.08 -5.47
CA CYS A 260 5.54 14.78 -5.94
C CYS A 260 4.49 13.70 -5.67
N THR A 261 4.72 12.48 -6.17
CA THR A 261 3.75 11.37 -6.07
C THR A 261 4.37 10.17 -5.35
N VAL A 262 3.64 9.60 -4.41
CA VAL A 262 3.87 8.25 -3.89
C VAL A 262 2.85 7.32 -4.55
N LYS A 263 3.30 6.34 -5.33
CA LYS A 263 2.40 5.38 -5.98
C LYS A 263 2.53 4.01 -5.32
N ILE A 264 1.45 3.55 -4.71
CA ILE A 264 1.34 2.18 -4.18
C ILE A 264 0.71 1.29 -5.25
N ILE A 265 1.34 0.16 -5.55
CA ILE A 265 0.93 -0.79 -6.58
C ILE A 265 0.68 -2.15 -5.91
N PHE A 266 -0.58 -2.56 -5.91
CA PHE A 266 -1.03 -3.86 -5.44
C PHE A 266 -0.92 -4.90 -6.56
N THR A 267 -0.07 -5.91 -6.38
CA THR A 267 0.12 -7.01 -7.35
C THR A 267 -0.61 -8.29 -6.98
N ASN A 268 -1.06 -8.40 -5.74
CA ASN A 268 -1.95 -9.42 -5.18
C ASN A 268 -1.78 -10.81 -5.79
N LYS A 269 -0.92 -11.63 -5.17
CA LYS A 269 -0.81 -13.07 -5.45
C LYS A 269 -1.93 -13.88 -4.80
N THR A 270 -2.52 -13.33 -3.76
CA THR A 270 -3.70 -13.84 -3.06
C THR A 270 -4.70 -12.71 -2.88
N ASP A 271 -5.93 -13.07 -2.55
CA ASP A 271 -6.93 -12.10 -2.12
C ASP A 271 -6.50 -11.56 -0.75
N CYS A 272 -6.51 -10.24 -0.60
CA CYS A 272 -6.10 -9.54 0.62
C CYS A 272 -7.12 -8.49 1.02
N GLU A 273 -7.27 -8.27 2.32
CA GLU A 273 -8.21 -7.32 2.88
C GLU A 273 -7.56 -6.50 4.00
N PHE A 274 -7.60 -5.19 3.85
CA PHE A 274 -7.09 -4.25 4.83
C PHE A 274 -8.22 -3.45 5.47
N THR A 275 -8.19 -3.30 6.78
CA THR A 275 -9.10 -2.43 7.54
C THR A 275 -8.33 -1.38 8.34
N GLY A 276 -8.85 -0.15 8.43
CA GLY A 276 -8.29 0.87 9.32
C GLY A 276 -8.16 2.23 8.65
N VAL A 277 -6.96 2.81 8.71
CA VAL A 277 -6.68 4.15 8.15
C VAL A 277 -5.83 4.03 6.90
N PHE A 278 -6.28 4.68 5.82
CA PHE A 278 -5.59 4.70 4.53
C PHE A 278 -5.58 6.14 4.00
N THR A 279 -4.48 6.87 4.25
CA THR A 279 -4.48 8.33 4.11
C THR A 279 -3.18 8.89 3.56
N GLU A 280 -3.22 10.12 3.04
CA GLU A 280 -2.04 10.96 2.88
C GLU A 280 -2.07 12.11 3.89
N ASN A 281 -0.92 12.47 4.47
CA ASN A 281 -0.80 13.59 5.40
C ASN A 281 -0.61 14.93 4.67
N ARG A 282 -1.44 15.17 3.65
CA ARG A 282 -1.35 16.35 2.78
C ARG A 282 -1.85 17.61 3.49
N SER A 283 -1.25 18.77 3.18
CA SER A 283 -1.66 20.07 3.72
C SER A 283 -1.38 21.21 2.74
N ASP A 284 -1.67 22.46 3.13
CA ASP A 284 -1.30 23.64 2.33
C ASP A 284 0.22 23.79 2.15
N THR A 285 1.02 23.19 3.03
CA THR A 285 2.49 23.23 2.98
C THR A 285 3.10 21.93 2.46
N ILE A 286 2.37 20.81 2.50
CA ILE A 286 2.81 19.49 2.04
C ILE A 286 2.13 19.17 0.72
N LYS A 287 2.92 19.03 -0.36
CA LYS A 287 2.39 18.90 -1.73
C LYS A 287 2.48 17.50 -2.32
N THR A 288 3.00 16.53 -1.57
CA THR A 288 3.03 15.14 -2.00
C THR A 288 1.63 14.56 -2.05
N VAL A 289 1.30 13.88 -3.14
CA VAL A 289 0.06 13.13 -3.31
C VAL A 289 0.33 11.64 -3.29
N MET A 290 -0.63 10.87 -2.82
CA MET A 290 -0.61 9.42 -2.84
C MET A 290 -1.56 8.92 -3.93
N SER A 291 -1.06 8.05 -4.80
CA SER A 291 -1.82 7.34 -5.83
C SER A 291 -1.84 5.85 -5.54
N VAL A 292 -2.88 5.17 -6.01
CA VAL A 292 -3.04 3.72 -5.90
C VAL A 292 -3.18 3.11 -7.29
N LYS A 293 -2.54 1.96 -7.50
CA LYS A 293 -2.74 1.11 -8.67
C LYS A 293 -3.01 -0.33 -8.26
N MET A 294 -3.98 -0.96 -8.92
CA MET A 294 -4.20 -2.39 -8.86
C MET A 294 -3.72 -3.06 -10.15
N ALA A 295 -2.83 -4.03 -9.99
CA ALA A 295 -2.24 -4.86 -11.04
C ALA A 295 -2.18 -6.32 -10.55
N GLY A 296 -3.32 -6.81 -10.06
CA GLY A 296 -3.45 -8.14 -9.46
C GLY A 296 -3.23 -9.29 -10.45
N GLU A 297 -2.60 -10.37 -9.99
CA GLU A 297 -2.49 -11.61 -10.75
C GLU A 297 -3.84 -12.33 -10.81
N ASN A 298 -4.23 -12.91 -11.96
CA ASN A 298 -5.36 -13.84 -12.09
C ASN A 298 -6.70 -13.40 -11.44
N GLY A 299 -7.02 -12.10 -11.46
CA GLY A 299 -8.26 -11.59 -10.87
C GLY A 299 -8.26 -11.48 -9.35
N LYS A 300 -7.10 -11.62 -8.69
CA LYS A 300 -6.98 -11.48 -7.24
C LYS A 300 -7.36 -10.09 -6.75
N ARG A 301 -7.89 -10.05 -5.53
CA ARG A 301 -8.57 -8.89 -4.97
C ARG A 301 -7.71 -8.17 -3.93
N GLN A 302 -7.77 -6.84 -3.93
CA GLN A 302 -7.39 -5.99 -2.81
C GLN A 302 -8.65 -5.29 -2.32
N ILE A 303 -9.01 -5.49 -1.05
CA ILE A 303 -10.09 -4.76 -0.39
C ILE A 303 -9.45 -3.77 0.59
N ILE A 304 -9.86 -2.50 0.51
CA ILE A 304 -9.47 -1.43 1.43
C ILE A 304 -10.74 -0.96 2.16
N ARG A 305 -10.99 -1.54 3.33
CA ARG A 305 -12.04 -1.13 4.27
C ARG A 305 -11.54 0.01 5.16
N ALA A 306 -11.39 1.17 4.54
CA ALA A 306 -11.03 2.41 5.20
C ALA A 306 -11.76 3.54 4.48
N ASP A 307 -12.14 4.59 5.20
CA ASP A 307 -12.54 5.84 4.54
C ASP A 307 -11.28 6.47 3.95
N SER A 308 -10.99 6.08 2.71
CA SER A 308 -9.72 6.37 2.05
C SER A 308 -9.62 7.87 1.80
N ALA A 309 -8.50 8.46 2.21
CA ALA A 309 -8.30 9.91 2.17
C ALA A 309 -6.98 10.25 1.47
N PHE A 310 -7.02 10.32 0.13
CA PHE A 310 -5.89 10.79 -0.68
C PHE A 310 -6.36 11.47 -1.96
N THR A 311 -5.47 12.25 -2.57
CA THR A 311 -5.82 13.12 -3.70
C THR A 311 -5.17 12.73 -5.03
N GLY A 312 -4.25 11.76 -5.01
CA GLY A 312 -3.70 11.17 -6.23
C GLY A 312 -4.68 10.24 -6.94
N THR A 313 -4.23 9.67 -8.05
CA THR A 313 -5.02 8.84 -8.96
C THR A 313 -5.34 7.46 -8.38
N VAL A 314 -6.42 6.88 -8.87
CA VAL A 314 -6.74 5.45 -8.70
C VAL A 314 -6.66 4.81 -10.08
N GLU A 315 -5.89 3.74 -10.21
CA GLU A 315 -5.70 3.03 -11.48
C GLU A 315 -5.97 1.53 -11.30
N VAL A 316 -6.68 0.92 -12.24
CA VAL A 316 -6.89 -0.53 -12.24
C VAL A 316 -6.58 -1.08 -13.62
N GLU A 317 -5.58 -1.96 -13.66
CA GLU A 317 -5.12 -2.63 -14.88
C GLU A 317 -5.51 -4.11 -14.89
N SER A 318 -5.40 -4.78 -13.75
CA SER A 318 -5.76 -6.19 -13.58
C SER A 318 -6.07 -6.49 -12.10
N GLY A 319 -6.66 -7.64 -11.81
CA GLY A 319 -7.17 -7.95 -10.47
C GLY A 319 -8.47 -7.19 -10.15
N THR A 320 -8.87 -7.16 -8.88
CA THR A 320 -10.02 -6.38 -8.43
C THR A 320 -9.65 -5.49 -7.26
N LEU A 321 -9.98 -4.20 -7.34
CA LEU A 321 -9.80 -3.24 -6.26
C LEU A 321 -11.16 -2.83 -5.70
N ILE A 322 -11.39 -3.07 -4.41
CA ILE A 322 -12.59 -2.64 -3.70
C ILE A 322 -12.19 -1.62 -2.65
N MET A 323 -12.82 -0.44 -2.65
CA MET A 323 -12.45 0.66 -1.76
C MET A 323 -13.67 1.38 -1.21
N HIS A 324 -13.51 2.03 -0.06
CA HIS A 324 -14.47 2.98 0.49
C HIS A 324 -13.88 4.40 0.49
N SER A 325 -14.71 5.40 0.18
CA SER A 325 -14.39 6.81 0.48
C SER A 325 -15.63 7.69 0.55
N THR A 326 -15.65 8.61 1.50
CA THR A 326 -16.68 9.66 1.63
C THR A 326 -16.30 10.91 0.83
N ALA A 327 -15.01 11.25 0.83
CA ALA A 327 -14.43 12.31 0.02
C ALA A 327 -14.04 11.80 -1.37
N ALA A 328 -14.07 12.71 -2.36
CA ALA A 328 -13.62 12.38 -3.71
C ALA A 328 -12.10 12.15 -3.70
N LEU A 329 -11.70 10.93 -4.03
CA LEU A 329 -10.34 10.59 -4.41
C LEU A 329 -10.00 11.24 -5.76
N GLY A 330 -8.74 11.12 -6.21
CA GLY A 330 -8.37 11.56 -7.54
C GLY A 330 -9.04 10.75 -8.66
N LYS A 331 -8.67 11.05 -9.91
CA LYS A 331 -9.26 10.41 -11.09
C LYS A 331 -9.07 8.89 -11.04
N LEU A 332 -10.16 8.16 -11.26
CA LEU A 332 -10.18 6.72 -11.52
C LEU A 332 -9.93 6.45 -13.01
N THR A 333 -8.95 5.60 -13.31
CA THR A 333 -8.67 5.14 -14.68
C THR A 333 -8.68 3.61 -14.72
N MET A 334 -9.56 3.06 -15.55
CA MET A 334 -9.77 1.62 -15.70
C MET A 334 -9.26 1.19 -17.07
N THR A 335 -8.19 0.40 -17.10
CA THR A 335 -7.66 -0.23 -18.32
C THR A 335 -7.98 -1.72 -18.38
N GLY A 336 -8.37 -2.31 -17.25
CA GLY A 336 -8.78 -3.71 -17.11
C GLY A 336 -9.18 -4.03 -15.68
N GLY A 337 -9.22 -5.31 -15.32
CA GLY A 337 -9.56 -5.75 -13.95
C GLY A 337 -11.00 -5.42 -13.53
N GLY A 338 -11.22 -5.24 -12.23
CA GLY A 338 -12.50 -4.86 -11.64
C GLY A 338 -12.34 -3.78 -10.57
N PHE A 339 -13.32 -2.88 -10.45
CA PHE A 339 -13.33 -1.85 -9.42
C PHE A 339 -14.71 -1.72 -8.78
N GLY A 340 -14.74 -1.60 -7.45
CA GLY A 340 -15.99 -1.54 -6.69
C GLY A 340 -15.90 -0.65 -5.46
N GLY A 341 -17.07 -0.15 -5.05
CA GLY A 341 -17.24 0.50 -3.76
C GLY A 341 -17.51 -0.51 -2.65
N ILE A 342 -17.34 -0.10 -1.40
CA ILE A 342 -17.76 -0.84 -0.21
C ILE A 342 -18.22 0.12 0.90
N ASP A 343 -18.96 -0.38 1.87
CA ASP A 343 -19.39 0.35 3.07
C ASP A 343 -20.11 1.67 2.73
N GLY A 344 -21.03 1.61 1.77
CA GLY A 344 -21.79 2.76 1.23
C GLY A 344 -21.24 3.28 -0.10
N GLY A 345 -20.08 2.81 -0.54
CA GLY A 345 -19.51 3.11 -1.84
C GLY A 345 -18.19 3.87 -1.83
N VAL A 346 -17.84 4.41 -2.99
CA VAL A 346 -16.58 5.14 -3.21
C VAL A 346 -16.82 6.37 -4.07
N LYS A 347 -16.09 7.45 -3.76
CA LYS A 347 -16.18 8.72 -4.45
C LYS A 347 -14.87 9.08 -5.14
N VAL A 348 -14.94 9.49 -6.40
CA VAL A 348 -13.79 9.87 -7.23
C VAL A 348 -14.05 11.19 -7.96
N SER A 349 -13.00 11.95 -8.27
CA SER A 349 -13.14 13.24 -8.92
C SER A 349 -13.54 13.13 -10.39
N GLU A 350 -13.02 12.13 -11.09
CA GLU A 350 -13.34 11.77 -12.47
C GLU A 350 -13.23 10.25 -12.63
N ALA A 351 -13.86 9.69 -13.65
CA ALA A 351 -13.73 8.28 -13.98
C ALA A 351 -13.60 8.08 -15.49
N GLU A 352 -12.61 7.30 -15.92
CA GLU A 352 -12.40 6.92 -17.32
C GLU A 352 -12.30 5.41 -17.46
N TRP A 353 -13.17 4.84 -18.29
CA TRP A 353 -13.24 3.40 -18.59
C TRP A 353 -12.75 3.11 -20.01
N LEU A 354 -11.57 2.50 -20.10
CA LEU A 354 -11.01 1.89 -21.31
C LEU A 354 -11.30 0.38 -21.36
N GLY A 355 -11.47 -0.25 -20.19
CA GLY A 355 -11.79 -1.67 -20.07
C GLY A 355 -11.96 -2.08 -18.61
N GLY A 356 -12.40 -3.32 -18.39
CA GLY A 356 -12.63 -3.88 -17.05
C GLY A 356 -14.09 -3.79 -16.57
N ASP A 357 -14.30 -4.23 -15.34
CA ASP A 357 -15.62 -4.47 -14.76
C ASP A 357 -15.89 -3.53 -13.57
N ILE A 358 -17.15 -3.13 -13.42
CA ILE A 358 -17.68 -2.54 -12.20
C ILE A 358 -18.09 -3.70 -11.31
N VAL A 359 -17.61 -3.74 -10.06
CA VAL A 359 -17.82 -4.85 -9.14
C VAL A 359 -18.67 -4.40 -7.97
N PHE A 360 -19.84 -5.03 -7.82
CA PHE A 360 -20.65 -4.93 -6.62
C PHE A 360 -20.29 -6.09 -5.69
N HIS A 361 -19.36 -5.82 -4.78
CA HIS A 361 -18.76 -6.84 -3.92
C HIS A 361 -19.76 -7.44 -2.92
N ASN A 362 -20.68 -6.63 -2.38
CA ASN A 362 -21.60 -7.05 -1.34
C ASN A 362 -23.04 -7.21 -1.87
N ALA A 363 -23.45 -8.46 -2.13
CA ALA A 363 -24.81 -8.78 -2.55
C ALA A 363 -25.87 -8.41 -1.49
N GLU A 364 -25.52 -8.44 -0.20
CA GLU A 364 -26.45 -8.09 0.89
C GLU A 364 -26.83 -6.60 0.86
N ALA A 365 -25.98 -5.73 0.31
CA ALA A 365 -26.28 -4.31 0.18
C ALA A 365 -27.49 -4.05 -0.75
N PHE A 366 -27.71 -4.90 -1.76
CA PHE A 366 -28.91 -4.85 -2.60
C PHE A 366 -30.16 -5.22 -1.80
N MET A 367 -30.08 -6.24 -0.94
CA MET A 367 -31.17 -6.66 -0.06
C MET A 367 -31.60 -5.56 0.91
N GLY A 368 -30.64 -4.76 1.37
CA GLY A 368 -30.89 -3.58 2.20
C GLY A 368 -31.49 -2.40 1.45
N GLY A 369 -31.67 -2.48 0.13
CA GLY A 369 -32.21 -1.39 -0.69
C GLY A 369 -31.20 -0.29 -1.03
N SER A 370 -29.92 -0.45 -0.70
CA SER A 370 -28.88 0.58 -0.87
C SER A 370 -27.54 -0.08 -1.20
N PRO A 371 -27.35 -0.51 -2.46
CA PRO A 371 -26.07 -1.09 -2.88
C PRO A 371 -24.93 -0.08 -2.82
N ASP A 372 -23.71 -0.58 -2.66
CA ASP A 372 -22.49 0.24 -2.64
C ASP A 372 -22.30 0.97 -3.97
N LYS A 373 -22.37 2.30 -3.96
CA LYS A 373 -22.40 3.12 -5.17
C LYS A 373 -21.04 3.74 -5.52
N ILE A 374 -20.72 3.82 -6.81
CA ILE A 374 -19.61 4.67 -7.28
C ILE A 374 -20.14 6.09 -7.58
N THR A 375 -19.55 7.10 -6.96
CA THR A 375 -19.92 8.50 -7.19
C THR A 375 -18.77 9.24 -7.87
N VAL A 376 -19.06 9.88 -9.00
CA VAL A 376 -18.09 10.63 -9.81
C VAL A 376 -18.44 12.12 -9.75
N ASP A 377 -17.62 12.92 -9.07
CA ASP A 377 -17.85 14.38 -8.95
C ASP A 377 -17.68 15.13 -10.28
N GLY A 378 -17.04 14.53 -11.26
CA GLY A 378 -16.77 15.13 -12.56
C GLY A 378 -17.40 14.33 -13.69
N THR A 379 -16.61 14.08 -14.72
CA THR A 379 -17.04 13.31 -15.89
C THR A 379 -16.81 11.83 -15.67
N PHE A 380 -17.84 11.01 -15.92
CA PHE A 380 -17.71 9.60 -16.19
C PHE A 380 -17.61 9.40 -17.70
N ALA A 381 -16.48 8.88 -18.16
CA ALA A 381 -16.17 8.72 -19.56
C ALA A 381 -15.96 7.24 -19.92
N LYS A 382 -16.59 6.80 -21.01
CA LYS A 382 -16.25 5.56 -21.71
C LYS A 382 -15.39 5.91 -22.91
N THR A 383 -14.16 5.42 -22.92
CA THR A 383 -13.19 5.66 -24.00
C THR A 383 -12.70 4.36 -24.64
N GLY A 384 -13.02 3.22 -24.04
CA GLY A 384 -12.80 1.88 -24.59
C GLY A 384 -13.90 1.38 -25.53
N GLU A 385 -13.56 0.36 -26.31
CA GLU A 385 -14.52 -0.36 -27.16
C GLU A 385 -15.24 -1.48 -26.37
N GLY A 386 -16.42 -1.89 -26.84
CA GLY A 386 -17.20 -2.96 -26.21
C GLY A 386 -18.03 -2.51 -25.01
N LYS A 387 -18.60 -3.49 -24.29
CA LYS A 387 -19.43 -3.26 -23.10
C LYS A 387 -18.59 -3.34 -21.83
N ILE A 388 -18.91 -2.49 -20.86
CA ILE A 388 -18.40 -2.55 -19.49
C ILE A 388 -19.18 -3.64 -18.74
N GLY A 389 -18.46 -4.57 -18.10
CA GLY A 389 -19.10 -5.58 -17.27
C GLY A 389 -19.59 -5.00 -15.96
N VAL A 390 -20.76 -5.43 -15.49
CA VAL A 390 -21.27 -5.15 -14.14
C VAL A 390 -21.37 -6.48 -13.42
N ASP A 391 -20.38 -6.75 -12.55
CA ASP A 391 -20.27 -7.98 -11.77
C ASP A 391 -21.08 -7.85 -10.47
N PHE A 392 -22.14 -8.64 -10.37
CA PHE A 392 -23.02 -8.68 -9.20
C PHE A 392 -22.59 -9.72 -8.15
N SER A 393 -21.39 -10.29 -8.27
CA SER A 393 -20.77 -11.20 -7.30
C SER A 393 -21.65 -12.38 -6.87
N GLY A 394 -22.49 -12.89 -7.78
CA GLY A 394 -23.38 -14.02 -7.50
C GLY A 394 -24.74 -13.65 -6.90
N LEU A 395 -25.15 -12.38 -6.93
CA LEU A 395 -26.48 -11.95 -6.51
C LEU A 395 -27.57 -12.75 -7.23
N ASP A 396 -28.46 -13.40 -6.47
CA ASP A 396 -29.72 -13.91 -7.00
C ASP A 396 -30.76 -12.80 -6.95
N ALA A 397 -31.12 -12.29 -8.13
CA ALA A 397 -32.03 -11.16 -8.27
C ALA A 397 -33.49 -11.59 -8.55
N SER A 398 -33.82 -12.88 -8.51
CA SER A 398 -35.20 -13.37 -8.68
C SER A 398 -36.17 -12.74 -7.68
N ILE A 399 -35.71 -12.52 -6.46
CA ILE A 399 -36.39 -11.81 -5.37
C ILE A 399 -36.82 -10.38 -5.73
N PHE A 400 -36.14 -9.70 -6.65
CA PHE A 400 -36.47 -8.32 -7.04
C PHE A 400 -37.41 -8.27 -8.25
N VAL A 401 -37.58 -9.40 -8.96
CA VAL A 401 -38.47 -9.52 -10.11
C VAL A 401 -39.93 -9.50 -9.66
N GLU A 402 -40.25 -10.13 -8.52
CA GLU A 402 -41.62 -10.21 -7.98
C GLU A 402 -42.14 -8.86 -7.47
N ASP A 403 -41.24 -8.02 -6.93
CA ASP A 403 -41.55 -6.67 -6.46
C ASP A 403 -41.68 -5.64 -7.60
N GLY A 404 -41.37 -6.05 -8.84
CA GLY A 404 -41.83 -5.47 -10.11
C GLY A 404 -41.36 -4.06 -10.47
N ASN A 405 -40.73 -3.29 -9.57
CA ASN A 405 -40.34 -1.89 -9.80
C ASN A 405 -39.11 -1.42 -8.99
N LEU A 406 -38.32 -2.34 -8.43
CA LEU A 406 -37.10 -1.94 -7.72
C LEU A 406 -36.01 -1.53 -8.71
N VAL A 407 -35.56 -0.29 -8.59
CA VAL A 407 -34.50 0.31 -9.40
C VAL A 407 -33.38 0.71 -8.45
N PHE A 408 -32.17 0.24 -8.74
CA PHE A 408 -31.00 0.50 -7.92
C PHE A 408 -30.02 1.43 -8.63
N ASP A 409 -29.51 2.42 -7.92
CA ASP A 409 -28.44 3.30 -8.40
C ASP A 409 -27.09 2.57 -8.32
N LEU A 410 -26.38 2.49 -9.45
CA LEU A 410 -25.08 1.82 -9.54
C LEU A 410 -23.91 2.82 -9.57
N ILE A 411 -24.03 3.84 -10.43
CA ILE A 411 -23.03 4.90 -10.59
C ILE A 411 -23.74 6.23 -10.81
N THR A 412 -23.32 7.29 -10.11
CA THR A 412 -23.79 8.66 -10.35
C THR A 412 -22.64 9.55 -10.78
N ALA A 413 -22.84 10.40 -11.80
CA ALA A 413 -21.83 11.35 -12.28
C ALA A 413 -22.38 12.76 -12.51
N ASN A 414 -21.49 13.76 -12.53
CA ASN A 414 -21.86 15.14 -12.90
C ASN A 414 -21.89 15.37 -14.42
N ALA A 415 -21.17 14.57 -15.20
CA ALA A 415 -21.24 14.56 -16.66
C ALA A 415 -20.97 13.15 -17.20
N LEU A 416 -21.54 12.84 -18.37
CA LEU A 416 -21.34 11.59 -19.09
C LEU A 416 -20.65 11.88 -20.43
N LYS A 417 -19.72 11.02 -20.85
CA LYS A 417 -19.04 11.12 -22.15
C LYS A 417 -18.81 9.75 -22.75
N GLY A 418 -19.13 9.59 -24.05
CA GLY A 418 -18.84 8.36 -24.79
C GLY A 418 -19.82 7.20 -24.53
N PHE A 419 -20.93 7.47 -23.84
CA PHE A 419 -22.02 6.51 -23.65
C PHE A 419 -23.14 6.71 -24.69
N SER A 420 -23.78 5.60 -25.03
CA SER A 420 -24.99 5.48 -25.82
C SER A 420 -26.21 5.95 -25.02
N ALA A 421 -27.27 6.30 -25.73
CA ALA A 421 -28.54 6.71 -25.09
C ALA A 421 -29.23 5.53 -24.38
N ASP A 422 -29.10 4.32 -24.93
CA ASP A 422 -29.50 3.07 -24.27
C ASP A 422 -28.30 2.53 -23.47
N ALA A 423 -28.44 2.46 -22.15
CA ALA A 423 -27.35 1.97 -21.29
C ALA A 423 -27.06 0.48 -21.54
N ASN A 424 -28.04 -0.31 -22.00
CA ASN A 424 -27.81 -1.71 -22.33
C ASN A 424 -26.84 -1.91 -23.50
N ASP A 425 -26.60 -0.89 -24.34
CA ASP A 425 -25.59 -0.94 -25.39
C ASP A 425 -24.16 -0.83 -24.85
N ASP A 426 -23.99 -0.26 -23.66
CA ASP A 426 -22.68 -0.04 -23.03
C ASP A 426 -22.38 -0.95 -21.85
N PHE A 427 -23.40 -1.54 -21.22
CA PHE A 427 -23.24 -2.36 -20.02
C PHE A 427 -23.77 -3.79 -20.20
N ALA A 428 -23.13 -4.74 -19.53
CA ALA A 428 -23.55 -6.14 -19.51
C ALA A 428 -23.39 -6.73 -18.11
N ALA A 429 -24.42 -7.39 -17.60
CA ALA A 429 -24.35 -8.07 -16.31
C ALA A 429 -23.43 -9.29 -16.37
N LYS A 430 -22.71 -9.51 -15.28
CA LYS A 430 -21.85 -10.66 -15.01
C LYS A 430 -22.20 -11.21 -13.62
N ASN A 431 -22.06 -12.52 -13.47
CA ASN A 431 -22.29 -13.24 -12.22
C ASN A 431 -23.62 -12.87 -11.53
N LEU A 432 -24.68 -12.67 -12.33
CA LEU A 432 -26.04 -12.46 -11.86
C LEU A 432 -26.79 -13.79 -11.95
N LEU A 433 -27.56 -14.13 -10.92
CA LEU A 433 -28.37 -15.34 -10.85
C LEU A 433 -29.87 -14.99 -10.85
N GLY A 434 -30.69 -15.92 -11.35
CA GLY A 434 -32.16 -15.88 -11.20
C GLY A 434 -32.93 -14.80 -11.98
N ALA A 435 -32.26 -13.85 -12.63
CA ALA A 435 -32.90 -12.75 -13.36
C ALA A 435 -32.03 -12.24 -14.54
N VAL A 436 -32.62 -11.36 -15.34
CA VAL A 436 -31.93 -10.54 -16.34
C VAL A 436 -31.85 -9.10 -15.83
N ALA A 437 -30.65 -8.50 -15.89
CA ALA A 437 -30.47 -7.08 -15.60
C ALA A 437 -30.88 -6.22 -16.80
N ASP A 438 -31.61 -5.15 -16.51
CA ASP A 438 -31.96 -4.09 -17.45
C ASP A 438 -31.33 -2.77 -16.97
N PHE A 439 -30.37 -2.26 -17.74
CA PHE A 439 -29.64 -1.04 -17.43
C PHE A 439 -30.30 0.17 -18.08
N ALA A 440 -30.43 1.27 -17.32
CA ALA A 440 -30.99 2.50 -17.82
C ALA A 440 -30.26 3.74 -17.28
N TRP A 441 -30.40 4.86 -17.99
CA TRP A 441 -29.96 6.17 -17.52
C TRP A 441 -31.12 6.91 -16.85
N ALA A 442 -31.01 7.15 -15.54
CA ALA A 442 -31.84 8.12 -14.82
C ALA A 442 -31.08 9.45 -14.76
N GLY A 443 -31.16 10.24 -15.84
CA GLY A 443 -30.38 11.46 -15.99
C GLY A 443 -28.88 11.15 -16.16
N LYS A 444 -28.08 11.34 -15.11
CA LYS A 444 -26.63 11.05 -15.10
C LYS A 444 -26.26 9.91 -14.13
N THR A 445 -27.27 9.16 -13.72
CA THR A 445 -27.11 7.98 -12.87
C THR A 445 -27.40 6.74 -13.71
N LEU A 446 -26.45 5.80 -13.72
CA LEU A 446 -26.66 4.45 -14.22
C LEU A 446 -27.47 3.68 -13.18
N THR A 447 -28.59 3.12 -13.60
CA THR A 447 -29.45 2.30 -12.77
C THR A 447 -29.59 0.89 -13.32
N VAL A 448 -30.02 -0.04 -12.46
CA VAL A 448 -30.42 -1.39 -12.86
C VAL A 448 -31.77 -1.75 -12.27
N SER A 449 -32.56 -2.44 -13.07
CA SER A 449 -33.73 -3.21 -12.62
C SER A 449 -33.60 -4.66 -13.07
N PHE A 450 -34.40 -5.55 -12.49
CA PHE A 450 -34.31 -6.98 -12.77
C PHE A 450 -35.62 -7.51 -13.33
N SER A 451 -35.52 -8.34 -14.37
CA SER A 451 -36.66 -8.94 -15.05
C SER A 451 -36.56 -10.46 -15.09
N GLN A 452 -37.71 -11.12 -15.26
CA GLN A 452 -37.78 -12.58 -15.26
C GLN A 452 -36.98 -13.16 -16.43
N VAL A 453 -36.21 -14.21 -16.17
CA VAL A 453 -35.62 -15.03 -17.23
C VAL A 453 -36.75 -15.67 -18.05
N PRO A 454 -36.81 -15.50 -19.38
CA PRO A 454 -37.86 -16.11 -20.19
C PRO A 454 -37.93 -17.62 -19.96
N GLU A 455 -39.08 -18.12 -19.53
CA GLU A 455 -39.23 -19.55 -19.25
C GLU A 455 -39.00 -20.39 -20.53
N PRO A 456 -38.43 -21.62 -20.40
CA PRO A 456 -38.23 -22.51 -21.54
C PRO A 456 -39.50 -22.76 -22.37
N ALA A 457 -40.67 -22.76 -21.72
CA ALA A 457 -41.96 -22.93 -22.37
C ALA A 457 -42.35 -21.74 -23.26
N ALA A 458 -42.02 -20.50 -22.88
CA ALA A 458 -42.28 -19.32 -23.70
C ALA A 458 -41.40 -19.32 -24.95
N VAL A 459 -40.14 -19.71 -24.81
CA VAL A 459 -39.20 -19.88 -25.93
C VAL A 459 -39.68 -21.03 -26.85
N ALA A 460 -40.07 -22.16 -26.28
CA ALA A 460 -40.61 -23.30 -27.03
C ALA A 460 -41.93 -22.98 -27.75
N ALA A 461 -42.79 -22.13 -27.18
CA ALA A 461 -44.04 -21.69 -27.80
C ALA A 461 -43.79 -20.81 -29.03
N ILE A 462 -42.78 -19.95 -29.01
CA ILE A 462 -42.37 -19.14 -30.17
C ILE A 462 -41.87 -20.05 -31.30
N PHE A 463 -41.00 -21.02 -30.98
CA PHE A 463 -40.54 -22.00 -31.97
C PHE A 463 -41.67 -22.92 -32.46
N GLY A 464 -42.59 -23.30 -31.59
CA GLY A 464 -43.78 -24.07 -31.93
C GLY A 464 -44.71 -23.31 -32.88
N ALA A 465 -44.93 -22.01 -32.63
CA ALA A 465 -45.74 -21.14 -33.49
C ALA A 465 -45.09 -20.91 -34.87
N LEU A 466 -43.77 -20.72 -34.92
CA LEU A 466 -43.01 -20.64 -36.18
C LEU A 466 -43.08 -21.95 -36.97
N ALA A 467 -42.96 -23.10 -36.31
CA ALA A 467 -43.10 -24.41 -36.94
C ALA A 467 -44.52 -24.62 -37.51
N LEU A 468 -45.56 -24.22 -36.77
CA LEU A 468 -46.95 -24.24 -37.24
C LEU A 468 -47.18 -23.29 -38.43
N GLY A 469 -46.62 -22.09 -38.40
CA GLY A 469 -46.70 -21.12 -39.50
C GLY A 469 -46.02 -21.64 -40.78
N LEU A 470 -44.83 -22.22 -40.66
CA LEU A 470 -44.11 -22.85 -41.78
C LEU A 470 -44.83 -24.09 -42.33
N ALA A 471 -45.43 -24.91 -41.45
CA ALA A 471 -46.24 -26.06 -41.86
C ALA A 471 -47.53 -25.63 -42.59
N ALA A 472 -48.19 -24.56 -42.13
CA ALA A 472 -49.36 -23.98 -42.79
C ALA A 472 -48.99 -23.35 -44.15
N TRP A 473 -47.83 -22.72 -44.26
CA TRP A 473 -47.31 -22.18 -45.52
C TRP A 473 -46.97 -23.29 -46.54
N ARG A 474 -46.34 -24.39 -46.09
CA ARG A 474 -46.08 -25.57 -46.93
C ARG A 474 -47.34 -26.26 -47.45
N ARG A 475 -48.47 -26.18 -46.75
CA ARG A 475 -49.77 -26.71 -47.22
C ARG A 475 -50.47 -25.82 -48.26
N ARG A 476 -50.04 -24.56 -48.41
CA ARG A 476 -50.61 -23.59 -49.35
C ARG A 476 -49.79 -23.43 -50.65
N LYS A 477 -48.59 -23.99 -50.70
CA LYS A 477 -47.89 -24.34 -51.95
C LYS A 477 -48.27 -25.76 -52.34
#